data_AF-A0AA86PCN6-F1
#
_entry.id   AF-A0AA86PCN6-F1
#
_cell.length_a   1.000
_cell.length_b   1.000
_cell.length_c   1.000
_cell.angle_alpha   90.00
_cell.angle_beta   90.00
_cell.angle_gamma   90.00
#
_symmetry.space_group_name_H-M   'P 1'
#
loop_
_entity.id
_entity.type
_entity.pdbx_description
1 polymer ?
#
loop_
_entity_poly.entity_id
_entity_poly.type
_entity_poly.pdbx_seq_one_letter_code
_entity_poly.pdbx_strand_id
1 'polypeptide(L)'
;MDAKSTCTILNKLDFDFVEISGGDVAGKAKFGTIRQGKDTYYYRHVIAEMKSQNLLNKQPVIVTGGFENIQDAQIALDDGVPLVGFARKFLRNDKFLVEEYTKKCVRCNQCIGKLVQGQSAECPLQDKQ
;
A
#
# COMPACT_ATOMS: atom_id res chain seq x y z
N MET A 1 -9.96 1.35 -7.26
CA MET A 1 -10.60 0.09 -6.84
C MET A 1 -12.03 0.43 -6.44
N ASP A 2 -12.99 -0.32 -6.98
CA ASP A 2 -14.41 -0.15 -6.64
C ASP A 2 -14.76 -0.96 -5.39
N ALA A 3 -15.27 -0.28 -4.35
CA ALA A 3 -15.53 -0.90 -3.05
C ALA A 3 -16.70 -1.90 -3.11
N LYS A 4 -17.74 -1.60 -3.89
CA LYS A 4 -18.94 -2.44 -3.99
C LYS A 4 -18.66 -3.77 -4.67
N SER A 5 -17.96 -3.75 -5.79
CA SER A 5 -17.54 -4.96 -6.51
C SER A 5 -16.61 -5.80 -5.64
N THR A 6 -15.69 -5.16 -4.91
CA THR A 6 -14.80 -5.85 -3.96
C THR A 6 -15.61 -6.60 -2.90
N CYS A 7 -16.53 -5.91 -2.21
CA CYS A 7 -17.37 -6.56 -1.18
C CYS A 7 -18.30 -7.64 -1.76
N THR A 8 -18.76 -7.50 -3.00
CA THR A 8 -19.55 -8.53 -3.69
C THR A 8 -18.74 -9.82 -3.88
N ILE A 9 -17.46 -9.71 -4.25
CA ILE A 9 -16.56 -10.87 -4.40
C ILE A 9 -16.31 -11.50 -3.04
N LEU A 10 -15.97 -10.68 -2.04
CA LEU A 10 -15.63 -11.14 -0.68
C LEU A 10 -16.79 -11.78 0.08
N ASN A 11 -18.04 -11.50 -0.31
CA ASN A 11 -19.20 -12.20 0.25
C ASN A 11 -19.51 -13.53 -0.45
N LYS A 12 -18.98 -13.76 -1.65
CA LYS A 12 -19.25 -14.97 -2.44
C LYS A 12 -18.20 -16.07 -2.26
N LEU A 13 -17.01 -15.69 -1.82
CA LEU A 13 -15.85 -16.56 -1.73
C LEU A 13 -15.29 -16.47 -0.31
N ASP A 14 -14.81 -17.60 0.18
CA ASP A 14 -14.11 -17.69 1.44
C ASP A 14 -12.60 -17.66 1.16
N PHE A 15 -11.94 -16.60 1.58
CA PHE A 15 -10.49 -16.48 1.46
C PHE A 15 -9.87 -16.62 2.84
N ASP A 16 -8.73 -17.32 2.93
CA ASP A 16 -7.95 -17.38 4.17
C ASP A 16 -7.49 -15.98 4.61
N PHE A 17 -7.30 -15.09 3.64
CA PHE A 17 -6.77 -13.75 3.83
C PHE A 17 -7.02 -12.86 2.60
N VAL A 18 -7.22 -11.55 2.79
CA VAL A 18 -7.46 -10.57 1.71
C VAL A 18 -6.46 -9.41 1.78
N GLU A 19 -5.69 -9.21 0.70
CA GLU A 19 -4.92 -7.97 0.52
C GLU A 19 -5.72 -6.94 -0.28
N ILE A 20 -5.94 -5.77 0.32
CA ILE A 20 -6.42 -4.57 -0.38
C ILE A 20 -5.23 -3.72 -0.76
N SER A 21 -4.78 -3.90 -2.00
CA SER A 21 -3.72 -3.13 -2.61
C SER A 21 -4.12 -2.70 -4.03
N GLY A 22 -3.33 -1.85 -4.66
CA GLY A 22 -3.62 -1.48 -6.04
C GLY A 22 -2.56 -0.63 -6.70
N GLY A 23 -2.76 -0.49 -8.00
CA GLY A 23 -1.82 0.06 -8.95
C GLY A 23 -2.19 -0.57 -10.27
N ASP A 24 -2.55 0.25 -11.24
CA ASP A 24 -2.82 -0.26 -12.58
C ASP A 24 -1.49 -0.25 -13.35
N VAL A 25 -1.12 -1.40 -13.90
CA VAL A 25 0.02 -1.52 -14.82
C VAL A 25 -0.36 -0.94 -16.20
N ALA A 26 -1.64 -1.01 -16.57
CA ALA A 26 -2.20 -0.61 -17.87
C ALA A 26 -2.78 0.81 -17.89
N GLY A 27 -3.36 1.25 -16.78
CA GLY A 27 -3.60 2.66 -16.51
C GLY A 27 -2.26 3.36 -16.60
N LYS A 28 -2.21 4.55 -17.22
CA LYS A 28 -0.99 5.37 -17.29
C LYS A 28 -0.53 5.70 -15.86
N ALA A 29 0.06 4.74 -15.16
CA ALA A 29 0.97 5.01 -14.08
C ALA A 29 1.95 5.95 -14.74
N LYS A 30 2.00 7.16 -14.21
CA LYS A 30 3.00 8.13 -14.61
C LYS A 30 4.33 7.58 -14.08
N PHE A 31 4.81 6.50 -14.70
CA PHE A 31 6.04 5.79 -14.37
C PHE A 31 7.16 6.83 -14.45
N GLY A 32 8.01 6.88 -13.42
CA GLY A 32 9.08 7.87 -13.33
C GLY A 32 8.66 9.31 -12.98
N THR A 33 7.39 9.58 -12.67
CA THR A 33 7.01 10.86 -12.08
C THR A 33 6.90 10.75 -10.56
N ILE A 34 7.45 11.76 -9.88
CA ILE A 34 7.18 12.01 -8.46
C ILE A 34 5.67 12.26 -8.34
N ARG A 35 4.97 11.43 -7.56
CA ARG A 35 3.57 11.73 -7.23
C ARG A 35 3.55 13.02 -6.41
N GLN A 36 2.94 14.07 -6.95
CA GLN A 36 2.70 15.29 -6.17
C GLN A 36 1.66 15.00 -5.08
N GLY A 37 1.90 15.49 -3.87
CA GLY A 37 1.05 15.28 -2.69
C GLY A 37 1.70 14.43 -1.59
N LYS A 38 0.91 14.21 -0.53
CA LYS A 38 1.23 13.28 0.56
C LYS A 38 0.56 11.94 0.25
N ASP A 39 1.25 10.85 0.59
CA ASP A 39 0.59 9.55 0.68
C ASP A 39 -0.37 9.63 1.87
N THR A 40 -1.67 9.41 1.63
CA THR A 40 -2.66 9.22 2.69
C THR A 40 -3.47 7.99 2.36
N TYR A 41 -3.52 7.04 3.30
CA TYR A 41 -4.25 5.76 3.26
C TYR A 41 -5.27 5.63 2.10
N TYR A 42 -4.81 5.11 0.94
CA TYR A 42 -5.52 5.26 -0.33
C TYR A 42 -6.85 4.50 -0.40
N TYR A 43 -6.97 3.42 0.38
CA TYR A 43 -8.08 2.48 0.32
C TYR A 43 -9.02 2.59 1.51
N ARG A 44 -8.98 3.71 2.23
CA ARG A 44 -9.83 3.95 3.40
C ARG A 44 -11.31 3.79 3.07
N HIS A 45 -11.76 4.23 1.90
CA HIS A 45 -13.15 4.08 1.45
C HIS A 45 -13.55 2.62 1.21
N VAL A 46 -12.61 1.77 0.78
CA VAL A 46 -12.86 0.32 0.61
C VAL A 46 -13.03 -0.33 1.98
N ILE A 47 -12.16 0.01 2.94
CA ILE A 47 -12.24 -0.53 4.30
C ILE A 47 -13.50 -0.05 5.03
N ALA A 48 -13.94 1.20 4.82
CA ALA A 48 -15.20 1.68 5.37
C ALA A 48 -16.41 0.86 4.86
N GLU A 49 -16.43 0.52 3.57
CA GLU A 49 -17.47 -0.34 2.99
C GLU A 49 -17.38 -1.78 3.51
N MET A 50 -16.17 -2.35 3.62
CA MET A 50 -15.99 -3.68 4.20
C MET A 50 -16.45 -3.73 5.66
N LYS A 51 -16.17 -2.68 6.42
CA LYS A 51 -16.61 -2.54 7.81
C LYS A 51 -18.13 -2.46 7.92
N SER A 52 -18.80 -1.69 7.04
CA SER A 52 -20.26 -1.57 7.04
C SER A 52 -20.97 -2.90 6.73
N GLN A 53 -20.30 -3.80 6.01
CA GLN A 53 -20.78 -5.15 5.68
C GLN A 53 -20.25 -6.25 6.60
N ASN A 54 -19.60 -5.89 7.73
CA ASN A 54 -19.02 -6.83 8.69
C ASN A 54 -17.96 -7.77 8.09
N LEU A 55 -17.32 -7.41 6.97
CA LEU A 55 -16.34 -8.24 6.27
C LEU A 55 -14.99 -8.30 6.98
N LEU A 56 -14.62 -7.25 7.71
CA LEU A 56 -13.36 -7.21 8.47
C LEU A 56 -13.33 -8.25 9.62
N ASN A 57 -14.49 -8.71 10.08
CA ASN A 57 -14.62 -9.74 11.10
C ASN A 57 -14.72 -11.16 10.53
N LYS A 58 -14.90 -11.31 9.21
CA LYS A 58 -15.03 -12.64 8.57
C LYS A 58 -13.68 -13.22 8.20
N GLN A 59 -12.76 -12.39 7.72
CA GLN A 59 -11.45 -12.82 7.24
C GLN A 59 -10.41 -11.73 7.50
N PRO A 60 -9.15 -12.09 7.78
CA PRO A 60 -8.09 -11.12 8.02
C PRO A 60 -7.79 -10.30 6.75
N VAL A 61 -7.54 -9.00 6.94
CA VAL A 61 -7.26 -8.03 5.87
C VAL A 61 -5.90 -7.35 6.08
N ILE A 62 -5.09 -7.25 5.04
CA ILE A 62 -3.92 -6.36 4.95
C ILE A 62 -4.30 -5.26 3.98
N VAL A 63 -4.06 -4.02 4.38
CA VAL A 63 -4.09 -2.90 3.44
C VAL A 63 -2.67 -2.51 3.08
N THR A 64 -2.39 -2.37 1.79
CA THR A 64 -1.12 -1.83 1.28
C THR A 64 -1.39 -0.64 0.37
N GLY A 65 -1.06 0.58 0.81
CA GLY A 65 -1.09 1.75 -0.08
C GLY A 65 -1.37 3.08 0.60
N GLY A 66 -0.50 4.07 0.34
CA GLY A 66 -0.72 5.44 0.78
C GLY A 66 -0.29 5.73 2.21
N PHE A 67 0.50 4.87 2.85
CA PHE A 67 1.13 5.20 4.13
C PHE A 67 2.45 5.94 3.89
N GLU A 68 2.58 7.16 4.41
CA GLU A 68 3.85 7.88 4.42
C GLU A 68 4.74 7.40 5.57
N ASN A 69 4.13 7.16 6.72
CA ASN A 69 4.76 6.85 7.99
C ASN A 69 3.93 5.84 8.82
N ILE A 70 4.44 5.42 9.97
CA ILE A 70 3.79 4.52 10.92
C ILE A 70 2.49 5.15 11.46
N GLN A 71 2.45 6.47 11.68
CA GLN A 71 1.25 7.14 12.18
C GLN A 71 0.09 7.09 11.17
N ASP A 72 0.38 7.21 9.88
CA ASP A 72 -0.64 7.05 8.83
C ASP A 72 -1.18 5.62 8.77
N ALA A 73 -0.32 4.63 9.04
CA ALA A 73 -0.72 3.23 9.09
C ALA A 73 -1.54 2.93 10.36
N GLN A 74 -1.29 3.63 11.47
CA GLN A 74 -2.13 3.55 12.67
C GLN A 74 -3.59 3.91 12.37
N ILE A 75 -3.87 4.85 11.46
CA ILE A 75 -5.24 5.17 11.03
C ILE A 75 -5.95 3.95 10.44
N ALA A 76 -5.25 3.11 9.67
CA ALA A 76 -5.83 1.89 9.13
C ALA A 76 -6.10 0.84 10.21
N LEU A 77 -5.21 0.72 11.20
CA LEU A 77 -5.41 -0.14 12.36
C LEU A 77 -6.63 0.32 13.18
N ASP A 78 -6.75 1.63 13.44
CA ASP A 78 -7.87 2.23 14.16
C ASP A 78 -9.20 2.07 13.40
N ASP A 79 -9.16 2.04 12.06
CA ASP A 79 -10.32 1.76 11.23
C ASP A 79 -10.77 0.28 11.31
N GLY A 80 -9.95 -0.61 11.88
CA GLY A 80 -10.26 -2.03 12.16
C GLY A 80 -9.55 -3.04 11.27
N VAL A 81 -8.53 -2.62 10.52
CA VAL A 81 -7.70 -3.53 9.72
C VAL A 81 -6.66 -4.18 10.63
N PRO A 82 -6.50 -5.52 10.62
CA PRO A 82 -5.55 -6.18 11.51
C PRO A 82 -4.09 -6.02 11.07
N LEU A 83 -3.82 -5.74 9.79
CA LEU A 83 -2.48 -5.68 9.24
C LEU A 83 -2.32 -4.57 8.18
N VAL A 84 -1.10 -4.02 8.08
CA VAL A 84 -0.75 -2.95 7.13
C VAL A 84 0.55 -3.31 6.39
N GLY A 85 0.60 -3.01 5.09
CA GLY A 85 1.74 -3.30 4.24
C GLY A 85 2.52 -2.04 3.84
N PHE A 86 3.85 -2.15 3.87
CA PHE A 86 4.78 -1.15 3.34
C PHE A 86 5.68 -1.82 2.27
N ALA A 87 5.89 -1.15 1.14
CA ALA A 87 6.77 -1.65 0.07
C ALA A 87 7.92 -0.67 -0.21
N ARG A 88 7.61 0.46 -0.85
CA ARG A 88 8.62 1.48 -1.25
C ARG A 88 9.41 2.09 -0.09
N LYS A 89 8.86 2.01 1.12
CA LYS A 89 9.49 2.49 2.36
C LYS A 89 10.63 1.55 2.76
N PHE A 90 10.38 0.24 2.79
CA PHE A 90 11.42 -0.77 3.00
C PHE A 90 12.48 -0.80 1.91
N LEU A 91 12.11 -0.53 0.64
CA LEU A 91 13.11 -0.42 -0.43
C LEU A 91 14.10 0.74 -0.21
N ARG A 92 13.69 1.83 0.46
CA ARG A 92 14.57 2.97 0.77
C ARG A 92 15.29 2.78 2.10
N ASN A 93 14.63 2.14 3.07
CA ASN A 93 15.08 1.96 4.43
C ASN A 93 14.63 0.59 4.93
N ASP A 94 15.52 -0.40 4.90
CA ASP A 94 15.27 -1.75 5.41
C ASP A 94 14.93 -1.76 6.91
N LYS A 95 15.32 -0.70 7.64
CA LYS A 95 14.99 -0.47 9.05
C LYS A 95 13.84 0.51 9.26
N PHE A 96 12.99 0.74 8.25
CA PHE A 96 11.92 1.74 8.29
C PHE A 96 11.06 1.73 9.57
N LEU A 97 10.75 0.55 10.13
CA LEU A 97 9.93 0.45 11.35
C LEU A 97 10.64 0.93 12.63
N VAL A 98 11.97 0.99 12.63
CA VAL A 98 12.78 1.37 13.79
C VAL A 98 13.46 2.73 13.59
N GLU A 99 13.79 3.06 12.34
CA GLU A 99 14.55 4.23 11.94
C GLU A 99 13.78 5.07 10.88
N GLU A 100 12.46 5.22 11.03
CA GLU A 100 11.56 5.83 10.03
C GLU A 100 12.09 7.12 9.37
N TYR A 101 12.63 8.03 10.19
CA TYR A 101 13.00 9.37 9.75
C TYR A 101 14.40 9.47 9.15
N THR A 102 15.22 8.43 9.20
CA THR A 102 16.61 8.47 8.71
C THR A 102 16.67 8.51 7.19
N LYS A 103 15.80 7.74 6.51
CA LYS A 103 15.80 7.57 5.05
C LYS A 103 14.37 7.55 4.50
N LYS A 104 13.84 8.72 4.17
CA LYS A 104 12.47 8.86 3.64
C LYS A 104 12.36 8.51 2.17
N CYS A 105 11.34 7.72 1.81
CA CYS A 105 10.99 7.44 0.42
C CYS A 105 10.38 8.69 -0.24
N VAL A 106 10.99 9.16 -1.34
CA VAL A 106 10.53 10.36 -2.08
C VAL A 106 9.44 10.09 -3.11
N ARG A 107 8.89 8.87 -3.16
CA ARG A 107 7.77 8.48 -4.05
C ARG A 107 8.03 8.71 -5.55
N CYS A 108 9.28 8.61 -6.00
CA CYS A 108 9.65 8.79 -7.41
C CYS A 108 9.19 7.64 -8.34
N ASN A 109 8.76 6.51 -7.77
CA ASN A 109 8.33 5.30 -8.47
C ASN A 109 9.37 4.68 -9.44
N GLN A 110 10.64 5.10 -9.39
CA GLN A 110 11.70 4.52 -10.23
C GLN A 110 12.01 3.06 -9.84
N CYS A 111 11.73 2.66 -8.60
CA CYS A 111 11.78 1.26 -8.16
C CYS A 111 10.82 0.35 -8.95
N ILE A 112 9.68 0.88 -9.38
CA ILE A 112 8.72 0.17 -10.24
C ILE A 112 9.21 0.19 -11.70
N GLY A 113 9.90 1.25 -12.13
CA GLY A 113 10.48 1.34 -13.47
C GLY A 113 11.39 0.16 -13.81
N LYS A 114 12.24 -0.27 -12.86
CA LYS A 114 13.09 -1.46 -13.00
C LYS A 114 12.27 -2.76 -13.10
N LEU A 115 11.23 -2.92 -12.28
CA LEU A 115 10.33 -4.08 -12.33
C LEU A 115 9.67 -4.26 -13.69
N VAL A 116 9.20 -3.16 -14.30
CA VAL A 116 8.58 -3.20 -15.63
C VAL A 116 9.58 -3.63 -16.72
N GLN A 117 10.87 -3.37 -16.51
CA GLN A 117 11.95 -3.81 -17.40
C GLN A 117 12.41 -5.25 -17.13
N GLY A 118 11.72 -6.00 -16.26
CA GLY A 118 12.09 -7.38 -15.89
C GLY A 118 13.26 -7.46 -14.91
N GLN A 119 13.61 -6.37 -14.24
CA GLN A 119 14.67 -6.32 -13.23
C GLN A 119 14.11 -6.29 -11.80
N SER A 120 14.97 -6.47 -10.80
CA SER A 120 14.63 -6.31 -9.38
C SER A 120 14.15 -4.90 -9.06
N ALA A 121 13.18 -4.80 -8.14
CA ALA A 121 12.75 -3.52 -7.57
C ALA A 121 13.84 -2.96 -6.65
N GLU A 122 14.36 -1.77 -6.96
CA GLU A 122 15.40 -1.14 -6.15
C GLU A 122 15.15 0.35 -5.99
N CYS A 123 15.50 0.91 -4.82
CA CYS A 123 15.47 2.36 -4.66
C CYS A 123 16.63 2.99 -5.45
N PRO A 124 16.36 4.02 -6.28
CA PRO A 124 17.42 4.72 -7.02
C PRO A 124 18.30 5.60 -6.10
N LEU A 125 17.77 5.96 -4.93
CA LEU A 125 18.49 6.72 -3.91
C LEU A 125 19.28 5.72 -3.06
N GLN A 126 20.40 5.26 -3.60
CA GLN A 126 21.39 4.52 -2.82
C GLN A 126 22.24 5.51 -2.02
N ASP A 127 22.70 5.07 -0.86
CA ASP A 127 23.67 5.84 -0.10
C ASP A 127 25.00 5.79 -0.86
N LYS A 128 25.65 6.93 -1.07
CA LYS A 128 27.04 6.91 -1.53
C LYS A 128 27.84 6.19 -0.44
N GLN A 129 28.45 5.06 -0.81
CA GLN A 129 29.46 4.41 0.03
C GLN A 129 30.66 5.35 0.22
#